data_AF-A0AAW8I796-F1
#
_entry.id   AF-A0AAW8I796-F1
#
_cell.length_a   1.000
_cell.length_b   1.000
_cell.length_c   1.000
_cell.angle_alpha   90.00
_cell.angle_beta   90.00
_cell.angle_gamma   90.00
#
_symmetry.space_group_name_H-M   'P 1'
#
loop_
_entity.id
_entity.type
_entity.pdbx_description
1 polymer ?
#
loop_
_entity_poly.entity_id
_entity_poly.type
_entity_poly.pdbx_seq_one_letter_code
_entity_poly.pdbx_strand_id
1 'polypeptide(L)'
;MSTKKQLIQEVFDKAKQESGKSKKNGLSEYLVIKLEEKLDFKISERTLIRYYDAFVSENVKKESREIDSYILNSFSKYLGYSCFEHFSNPNDFILDKETGGSIHRPFGLQDLSKILSGGLHVNIQNIIKIPDFIRNNKGMSLGFISVLIAGGSFAQFNGCFQKKDHMYWNGTEYRLTTAVDLNPKHEVLVLDSVKFKYFKKITRTDTLSIDDAYEVYYSKFQNKVDFFTVGGVNPENKKNLKPATPLIIGKYADNQN
;
A
#
# COMPACT_ATOMS: atom_id res chain seq x y z
N MET A 1 -11.07 13.42 -16.09
CA MET A 1 -9.95 14.35 -15.88
C MET A 1 -8.69 13.51 -15.76
N SER A 2 -7.54 13.88 -16.34
CA SER A 2 -6.32 13.08 -16.16
C SER A 2 -5.87 13.14 -14.69
N THR A 3 -5.50 12.02 -14.09
CA THR A 3 -5.05 11.94 -12.68
C THR A 3 -3.87 12.88 -12.39
N LYS A 4 -2.98 13.07 -13.37
CA LYS A 4 -1.89 14.06 -13.28
C LYS A 4 -2.43 15.49 -13.15
N LYS A 5 -3.46 15.85 -13.93
CA LYS A 5 -4.10 17.17 -13.83
C LYS A 5 -4.71 17.38 -12.44
N GLN A 6 -5.39 16.36 -11.92
CA GLN A 6 -5.99 16.41 -10.59
C GLN A 6 -4.93 16.63 -9.50
N LEU A 7 -3.83 15.88 -9.53
CA LEU A 7 -2.73 16.04 -8.58
C LEU A 7 -2.22 17.49 -8.56
N ILE A 8 -1.90 18.04 -9.73
CA ILE A 8 -1.36 19.40 -9.83
C ILE A 8 -2.36 20.42 -9.28
N GLN A 9 -3.64 20.27 -9.62
CA GLN A 9 -4.67 21.17 -9.12
C GLN A 9 -4.77 21.12 -7.59
N GLU A 10 -4.83 19.94 -6.99
CA GLU A 10 -4.90 19.78 -5.54
C GLU A 10 -3.66 20.34 -4.81
N VAL A 11 -2.46 20.19 -5.40
CA VAL A 11 -1.21 20.79 -4.86
C VAL A 11 -1.32 22.31 -4.80
N PHE A 12 -1.77 22.94 -5.89
CA PHE A 12 -1.92 24.40 -5.95
C PHE A 12 -3.08 24.91 -5.09
N ASP A 13 -4.16 24.14 -4.96
CA ASP A 13 -5.27 24.47 -4.06
C ASP A 13 -4.84 24.40 -2.60
N LYS A 14 -4.08 23.37 -2.20
CA LYS A 14 -3.47 23.28 -0.87
C LYS A 14 -2.52 24.46 -0.62
N ALA A 15 -1.65 24.78 -1.57
CA ALA A 15 -0.75 25.93 -1.48
C ALA A 15 -1.51 27.26 -1.32
N LYS A 16 -2.62 27.43 -2.05
CA LYS A 16 -3.49 28.61 -1.95
C LYS A 16 -4.14 28.72 -0.57
N GLN A 17 -4.60 27.61 -0.01
CA GLN A 17 -5.18 27.57 1.33
C GLN A 17 -4.14 27.88 2.41
N GLU A 18 -2.93 27.31 2.32
CA GLU A 18 -1.89 27.49 3.35
C GLU A 18 -1.20 28.86 3.27
N SER A 19 -0.98 29.39 2.07
CA SER A 19 -0.25 30.66 1.87
C SER A 19 -1.15 31.90 1.83
N GLY A 20 -2.45 31.73 1.58
CA GLY A 20 -3.36 32.84 1.27
C GLY A 20 -3.09 33.54 -0.07
N LYS A 21 -2.08 33.10 -0.84
CA LYS A 21 -1.73 33.69 -2.13
C LYS A 21 -2.69 33.17 -3.22
N SER A 22 -3.02 34.01 -4.20
CA SER A 22 -3.92 33.66 -5.31
C SER A 22 -3.26 33.70 -6.70
N LYS A 23 -2.09 34.35 -6.82
CA LYS A 23 -1.36 34.51 -8.08
C LYS A 23 -0.39 33.35 -8.28
N LYS A 24 -0.26 32.86 -9.53
CA LYS A 24 0.59 31.72 -9.89
C LYS A 24 2.04 31.83 -9.42
N ASN A 25 2.67 33.00 -9.56
CA ASN A 25 4.06 33.23 -9.12
C ASN A 25 4.15 33.09 -7.61
N GLY A 26 3.22 33.73 -6.87
CA GLY A 26 3.18 33.65 -5.42
C GLY A 26 2.97 32.22 -4.90
N LEU A 27 2.07 31.46 -5.53
CA LEU A 27 1.86 30.05 -5.21
C LEU A 27 3.08 29.19 -5.51
N SER A 28 3.74 29.44 -6.64
CA SER A 28 4.94 28.71 -7.06
C SER A 28 6.10 28.95 -6.10
N GLU A 29 6.34 30.19 -5.71
CA GLU A 29 7.35 30.58 -4.71
C GLU A 29 7.09 29.89 -3.36
N TYR A 30 5.83 29.87 -2.90
CA TYR A 30 5.46 29.17 -1.67
C TYR A 30 5.74 27.67 -1.75
N LEU A 31 5.40 27.05 -2.87
CA LEU A 31 5.62 25.62 -3.11
C LEU A 31 7.11 25.27 -3.17
N VAL A 32 7.96 26.09 -3.80
CA VAL A 32 9.43 25.86 -3.79
C VAL A 32 9.92 25.73 -2.34
N ILE A 33 9.58 26.71 -1.50
CA ILE A 33 9.99 26.74 -0.10
C ILE A 33 9.45 25.51 0.64
N LYS A 34 8.16 25.19 0.51
CA LYS A 34 7.56 24.09 1.27
C LYS A 34 8.02 22.71 0.85
N LEU A 35 8.26 22.51 -0.44
CA LEU A 35 8.74 21.23 -0.96
C LEU A 35 10.20 21.00 -0.56
N GLU A 36 11.02 22.04 -0.55
CA GLU A 36 12.40 21.96 -0.05
C GLU A 36 12.42 21.74 1.47
N GLU A 37 11.69 22.54 2.25
CA GLU A 37 11.65 22.43 3.72
C GLU A 37 11.12 21.07 4.21
N LYS A 38 10.05 20.55 3.59
CA LYS A 38 9.35 19.36 4.11
C LYS A 38 9.83 18.05 3.50
N LEU A 39 10.34 18.08 2.28
CA LEU A 39 10.64 16.87 1.50
C LEU A 39 12.06 16.83 0.95
N ASP A 40 12.90 17.85 1.22
CA ASP A 40 14.20 18.05 0.57
C ASP A 40 14.11 17.99 -0.97
N PHE A 41 12.95 18.39 -1.51
CA PHE A 41 12.66 18.30 -2.94
C PHE A 41 12.86 19.66 -3.61
N LYS A 42 13.96 19.77 -4.35
CA LYS A 42 14.33 21.00 -5.09
C LYS A 42 13.65 21.03 -6.45
N ILE A 43 12.83 22.05 -6.66
CA ILE A 43 12.16 22.33 -7.95
C ILE A 43 12.21 23.82 -8.25
N SER A 44 12.39 24.17 -9.53
CA SER A 44 12.41 25.59 -9.92
C SER A 44 11.01 26.20 -9.92
N GLU A 45 10.90 27.45 -9.49
CA GLU A 45 9.65 28.23 -9.58
C GLU A 45 9.11 28.23 -11.02
N ARG A 46 10.00 28.36 -12.02
CA ARG A 46 9.64 28.33 -13.44
C ARG A 46 8.96 27.02 -13.84
N THR A 47 9.39 25.89 -13.29
CA THR A 47 8.75 24.58 -13.52
C THR A 47 7.34 24.55 -12.93
N LEU A 48 7.16 25.07 -11.72
CA LEU A 48 5.84 25.14 -11.08
C LEU A 48 4.87 26.06 -11.83
N ILE A 49 5.32 27.24 -12.26
CA ILE A 49 4.53 28.14 -13.11
C ILE A 49 4.10 27.45 -14.40
N ARG A 50 5.01 26.69 -15.04
CA ARG A 50 4.71 25.92 -16.24
C ARG A 50 3.65 24.84 -16.00
N TYR A 51 3.66 24.19 -14.84
CA TYR A 51 2.62 23.22 -14.47
C TYR A 51 1.29 23.90 -14.13
N TYR A 52 1.31 25.04 -13.44
CA TYR A 52 0.11 25.84 -13.20
C TYR A 52 -0.56 26.22 -14.52
N ASP A 53 0.21 26.78 -15.46
CA ASP A 53 -0.32 27.21 -16.75
C ASP A 53 -0.84 26.04 -17.61
N ALA A 54 -0.27 24.83 -17.46
CA ALA A 54 -0.69 23.65 -18.22
C ALA A 54 -1.93 22.94 -17.64
N PHE A 55 -2.06 22.89 -16.31
CA PHE A 55 -3.02 22.02 -15.62
C PHE A 55 -4.09 22.78 -14.83
N VAL A 56 -3.84 24.03 -14.45
CA VAL A 56 -4.75 24.84 -13.62
C VAL A 56 -5.39 25.97 -14.43
N SER A 57 -4.64 26.65 -15.28
CA SER A 57 -5.16 27.74 -16.14
C SER A 57 -6.12 27.20 -17.21
N GLU A 58 -7.32 27.80 -17.32
CA GLU A 58 -8.34 27.41 -18.31
C GLU A 58 -7.98 27.80 -19.76
N ASN A 59 -7.00 28.68 -19.94
CA ASN A 59 -6.73 29.41 -21.19
C ASN A 59 -5.56 28.86 -22.05
N VAL A 60 -5.05 27.66 -21.80
CA VAL A 60 -3.92 27.11 -22.55
C VAL A 60 -4.29 25.79 -23.21
N LYS A 61 -3.88 25.63 -24.48
CA LYS A 61 -3.98 24.37 -25.23
C LYS A 61 -3.56 23.22 -24.33
N LYS A 62 -4.44 22.23 -24.14
CA LYS A 62 -4.21 20.98 -23.42
C LYS A 62 -3.04 20.23 -24.06
N GLU A 63 -1.82 20.62 -23.74
CA GLU A 63 -0.65 19.82 -24.02
C GLU A 63 -0.66 18.67 -23.01
N SER A 64 -0.61 17.44 -23.52
CA SER A 64 -0.29 16.24 -22.75
C SER A 64 1.17 16.33 -22.33
N ARG A 65 1.50 17.25 -21.42
CA ARG A 65 2.86 17.40 -20.92
C ARG A 65 3.19 16.22 -20.03
N GLU A 66 4.30 15.57 -20.35
CA GLU A 66 4.87 14.57 -19.48
C GLU A 66 5.46 15.27 -18.25
N ILE A 67 5.08 14.77 -17.08
CA ILE A 67 5.64 15.16 -15.79
C ILE A 67 6.45 13.97 -15.34
N ASP A 68 7.70 14.24 -14.93
CA ASP A 68 8.60 13.26 -14.40
C ASP A 68 8.01 12.56 -13.16
N SER A 69 8.21 11.26 -13.04
CA SER A 69 7.64 10.43 -11.97
C SER A 69 8.13 10.85 -10.58
N TYR A 70 9.36 11.33 -10.46
CA TYR A 70 9.91 11.87 -9.21
C TYR A 70 9.12 13.09 -8.75
N ILE A 71 8.79 14.00 -9.67
CA ILE A 71 7.98 15.19 -9.39
C ILE A 71 6.56 14.80 -8.95
N LEU A 72 5.92 13.87 -9.68
CA LEU A 72 4.59 13.36 -9.32
C LEU A 72 4.58 12.74 -7.93
N ASN A 73 5.63 11.99 -7.57
CA ASN A 73 5.78 11.40 -6.24
C ASN A 73 5.95 12.48 -5.16
N SER A 74 6.81 13.46 -5.37
CA SER A 74 7.02 14.57 -4.41
C SER A 74 5.75 15.38 -4.17
N PHE A 75 4.98 15.65 -5.23
CA PHE A 75 3.69 16.32 -5.11
C PHE A 75 2.65 15.49 -4.36
N SER A 76 2.62 14.19 -4.60
CA SER A 76 1.73 13.28 -3.87
C SER A 76 2.09 13.23 -2.37
N LYS A 77 3.39 13.20 -2.05
CA LYS A 77 3.90 13.32 -0.68
C LYS A 77 3.53 14.63 -0.02
N TYR A 78 3.59 15.74 -0.75
CA TYR A 78 3.15 17.04 -0.24
C TYR A 78 1.65 17.04 0.12
N LEU A 79 0.82 16.29 -0.59
CA LEU A 79 -0.61 16.12 -0.27
C LEU A 79 -0.88 15.12 0.86
N GLY A 80 0.11 14.33 1.28
CA GLY A 80 -0.01 13.33 2.34
C GLY A 80 -0.12 11.88 1.84
N TYR A 81 0.04 11.64 0.54
CA TYR A 81 0.12 10.29 -0.04
C TYR A 81 1.57 9.79 -0.06
N SER A 82 1.78 8.48 -0.13
CA SER A 82 3.13 7.90 -0.17
C SER A 82 3.84 8.10 -1.51
N CYS A 83 3.08 8.05 -2.61
CA CYS A 83 3.55 8.23 -4.00
C CYS A 83 2.37 8.53 -4.93
N PHE A 84 2.67 8.78 -6.21
CA PHE A 84 1.66 9.08 -7.23
C PHE A 84 0.68 7.94 -7.49
N GLU A 85 1.14 6.70 -7.37
CA GLU A 85 0.27 5.54 -7.50
C GLU A 85 -0.75 5.47 -6.35
N HIS A 86 -0.34 5.77 -5.12
CA HIS A 86 -1.23 5.87 -3.96
C HIS A 86 -2.25 7.01 -4.10
N PHE A 87 -1.83 8.16 -4.65
CA PHE A 87 -2.76 9.23 -5.02
C PHE A 87 -3.78 8.76 -6.08
N SER A 88 -3.31 7.99 -7.07
CA SER A 88 -4.14 7.55 -8.21
C SER A 88 -5.16 6.48 -7.84
N ASN A 89 -4.77 5.53 -7.00
CA ASN A 89 -5.58 4.38 -6.60
C ASN A 89 -5.50 4.15 -5.08
N PRO A 90 -6.14 5.00 -4.26
CA PRO A 90 -6.03 4.91 -2.80
C PRO A 90 -6.55 3.59 -2.21
N ASN A 91 -7.42 2.88 -2.93
CA ASN A 91 -8.05 1.64 -2.46
C ASN A 91 -7.21 0.36 -2.71
N ASP A 92 -6.19 0.42 -3.58
CA ASP A 92 -5.41 -0.77 -3.99
C ASP A 92 -4.20 -1.06 -3.07
N PHE A 93 -3.93 -0.18 -2.09
CA PHE A 93 -2.80 -0.33 -1.16
C PHE A 93 -3.21 -1.12 0.09
N ILE A 94 -3.17 -2.44 -0.01
CA ILE A 94 -3.30 -3.34 1.14
C ILE A 94 -1.96 -3.43 1.86
N LEU A 95 -1.93 -2.92 3.10
CA LEU A 95 -0.81 -3.03 4.03
C LEU A 95 -0.53 -4.48 4.42
N ASP A 96 0.77 -4.76 4.50
CA ASP A 96 1.37 -5.98 5.04
C ASP A 96 0.83 -6.27 6.45
N LYS A 97 0.41 -7.51 6.69
CA LYS A 97 -0.09 -7.96 7.99
C LYS A 97 1.01 -8.48 8.91
N GLU A 98 2.28 -8.18 8.64
CA GLU A 98 3.41 -8.72 9.41
C GLU A 98 4.09 -7.78 10.41
N THR A 99 3.53 -6.61 10.73
CA THR A 99 3.97 -5.88 11.94
C THR A 99 2.77 -5.56 12.82
N GLY A 100 2.75 -6.16 14.02
CA GLY A 100 1.80 -5.87 15.09
C GLY A 100 1.97 -4.47 15.67
N GLY A 101 1.74 -3.43 14.88
CA GLY A 101 1.83 -2.04 15.27
C GLY A 101 0.91 -1.15 14.43
N SER A 102 -0.05 -0.51 15.11
CA SER A 102 -0.89 0.62 14.66
C SER A 102 -1.22 0.75 13.17
N ILE A 103 -2.48 0.44 12.86
CA ILE A 103 -3.16 0.77 11.60
C ILE A 103 -3.18 2.30 11.43
N HIS A 104 -2.25 2.87 10.67
CA HIS A 104 -2.40 4.21 10.10
C HIS A 104 -3.07 4.08 8.74
N ARG A 105 -4.41 4.03 8.72
CA ARG A 105 -5.17 4.39 7.52
C ARG A 105 -5.27 5.92 7.46
N PRO A 106 -4.93 6.59 6.35
CA PRO A 106 -5.59 7.85 6.05
C PRO A 106 -7.05 7.52 5.72
N PHE A 107 -7.95 7.84 6.65
CA PHE A 107 -9.39 7.60 6.49
C PHE A 107 -9.93 8.47 5.34
N GLY A 108 -10.30 7.85 4.22
CA GLY A 108 -10.90 8.54 3.08
C GLY A 108 -12.38 8.88 3.32
N LEU A 109 -12.81 10.07 2.89
CA LEU A 109 -14.19 10.58 3.05
C LEU A 109 -15.27 9.64 2.47
N GLN A 110 -14.90 8.78 1.52
CA GLN A 110 -15.80 7.84 0.85
C GLN A 110 -16.07 6.56 1.67
N ASP A 111 -15.18 6.18 2.59
CA ASP A 111 -15.38 5.03 3.47
C ASP A 111 -16.37 5.35 4.60
N LEU A 112 -16.47 6.62 4.97
CA LEU A 112 -17.37 7.09 6.03
C LEU A 112 -18.85 6.92 5.62
N SER A 113 -19.19 7.16 4.35
CA SER A 113 -20.57 7.03 3.85
C SER A 113 -21.03 5.57 3.77
N LYS A 114 -20.14 4.63 3.47
CA LYS A 114 -20.44 3.19 3.46
C LYS A 114 -20.66 2.63 4.87
N ILE A 115 -19.88 3.11 5.85
CA ILE A 115 -20.01 2.69 7.25
C ILE A 115 -21.34 3.20 7.85
N LEU A 116 -21.75 4.43 7.52
CA LEU A 116 -23.02 5.02 7.95
C LEU A 116 -24.24 4.33 7.29
N SER A 117 -24.09 3.90 6.04
CA SER A 117 -25.14 3.16 5.31
C SER A 117 -25.34 1.71 5.80
N GLY A 118 -24.34 1.14 6.49
CA GLY A 118 -24.28 -0.28 6.86
C GLY A 118 -24.93 -0.65 8.19
N GLY A 119 -25.61 0.28 8.89
CA GLY A 119 -26.41 -0.04 10.08
C GLY A 119 -25.64 -0.35 11.37
N LEU A 120 -24.34 -0.03 11.45
CA LEU A 120 -23.57 -0.08 12.70
C LEU A 120 -23.90 1.13 13.57
N HIS A 121 -24.74 0.92 14.59
CA HIS A 121 -24.99 1.89 15.66
C HIS A 121 -23.77 2.01 16.55
N VAL A 122 -22.79 2.82 16.13
CA VAL A 122 -21.72 3.27 17.01
C VAL A 122 -22.24 4.48 17.80
N ASN A 123 -22.09 4.50 19.12
CA ASN A 123 -22.48 5.63 19.94
C ASN A 123 -21.51 6.80 19.71
N ILE A 124 -21.89 7.71 18.80
CA ILE A 124 -21.11 8.88 18.38
C ILE A 124 -21.36 10.06 19.34
N GLN A 125 -21.20 9.86 20.65
CA GLN A 125 -21.26 11.00 21.58
C GLN A 125 -19.90 11.64 21.86
N ASN A 126 -18.78 11.09 21.34
CA ASN A 126 -17.45 11.72 21.41
C ASN A 126 -16.64 11.71 20.11
N ILE A 127 -17.25 11.45 18.94
CA ILE A 127 -16.53 11.40 17.66
C ILE A 127 -17.24 12.31 16.65
N ILE A 128 -16.89 13.60 16.74
CA ILE A 128 -17.10 14.62 15.72
C ILE A 128 -18.55 15.14 15.65
N LYS A 129 -18.84 16.17 16.46
CA LYS A 129 -19.75 17.23 16.03
C LYS A 129 -18.95 18.12 15.09
N ILE A 130 -19.27 18.17 13.80
CA ILE A 130 -18.82 19.25 12.92
C ILE A 130 -19.83 20.38 13.11
N PRO A 131 -19.49 21.50 13.77
CA PRO A 131 -20.40 22.63 13.87
C PRO A 131 -20.46 23.35 12.52
N ASP A 132 -21.62 23.93 12.19
CA ASP A 132 -21.89 24.67 10.95
C ASP A 132 -20.93 25.85 10.64
N PHE A 133 -20.02 26.15 11.56
CA PHE A 133 -18.95 27.14 11.46
C PHE A 133 -17.96 26.90 10.29
N ILE A 134 -17.78 25.67 9.80
CA ILE A 134 -16.88 25.39 8.66
C ILE A 134 -17.43 25.88 7.32
N ARG A 135 -18.74 26.12 7.20
CA ARG A 135 -19.33 26.46 5.89
C ARG A 135 -19.16 27.92 5.49
N ASN A 136 -19.04 28.87 6.44
CA ASN A 136 -19.39 30.26 6.16
C ASN A 136 -18.55 31.39 6.81
N ASN A 137 -17.26 31.21 7.19
CA ASN A 137 -16.46 32.36 7.63
C ASN A 137 -15.14 32.58 6.89
N LYS A 138 -15.06 33.74 6.23
CA LYS A 138 -13.86 34.32 5.65
C LYS A 138 -12.99 34.85 6.80
N GLY A 139 -12.18 34.00 7.41
CA GLY A 139 -11.10 34.43 8.32
C GLY A 139 -10.91 33.55 9.55
N MET A 140 -9.67 33.10 9.71
CA MET A 140 -9.03 32.56 10.93
C MET A 140 -9.44 31.14 11.40
N SER A 141 -8.54 30.23 11.81
CA SER A 141 -7.12 30.36 12.14
C SER A 141 -6.35 29.05 11.91
N LEU A 142 -5.11 29.18 11.41
CA LEU A 142 -4.15 28.11 11.10
C LEU A 142 -3.66 27.29 12.33
N GLY A 143 -4.19 27.52 13.53
CA GLY A 143 -3.62 26.97 14.77
C GLY A 143 -3.92 25.49 15.02
N PHE A 144 -5.01 24.92 14.46
CA PHE A 144 -5.39 23.53 14.73
C PHE A 144 -4.80 22.51 13.74
N ILE A 145 -4.30 22.96 12.59
CA ILE A 145 -3.68 22.07 11.59
C ILE A 145 -2.23 21.72 11.98
N SER A 146 -1.52 22.60 12.69
CA SER A 146 -0.10 22.38 13.05
C SER A 146 0.12 21.27 14.07
N VAL A 147 -0.85 21.00 14.96
CA VAL A 147 -0.72 20.01 16.03
C VAL A 147 -0.83 18.57 15.51
N LEU A 148 -1.43 18.33 14.34
CA LEU A 148 -1.43 17.00 13.70
C LEU A 148 -0.11 16.68 13.00
N ILE A 149 0.76 17.66 12.74
CA ILE A 149 2.01 17.49 12.00
C ILE A 149 3.18 17.13 12.94
N ALA A 150 3.09 17.46 14.24
CA ALA A 150 4.22 17.34 15.17
C ALA A 150 4.33 16.00 15.94
N GLY A 151 3.38 15.07 15.77
CA GLY A 151 3.25 13.88 16.63
C GLY A 151 3.71 12.53 16.06
N GLY A 152 4.35 12.47 14.90
CA GLY A 152 4.76 11.21 14.30
C GLY A 152 6.05 11.34 13.50
N SER A 153 7.12 10.77 14.04
CA SER A 153 8.47 10.65 13.48
C SER A 153 8.50 10.56 11.95
N PHE A 154 8.93 11.64 11.30
CA PHE A 154 9.27 11.70 9.87
C PHE A 154 10.62 11.00 9.61
N ALA A 155 10.70 9.71 9.92
CA ALA A 155 11.83 8.88 9.52
C ALA A 155 11.52 8.29 8.13
N GLN A 156 12.24 8.80 7.12
CA GLN A 156 12.57 8.15 5.84
C GLN A 156 11.56 7.13 5.27
N PHE A 157 10.64 7.59 4.43
CA PHE A 157 9.99 6.71 3.43
C PHE A 157 10.27 7.23 2.01
N ASN A 158 11.40 6.77 1.46
CA ASN A 158 11.79 7.00 0.06
C ASN A 158 11.27 5.92 -0.91
N GLY A 159 10.57 4.89 -0.44
CA GLY A 159 9.91 3.92 -1.30
C GLY A 159 8.43 4.25 -1.49
N CYS A 160 7.99 4.41 -2.74
CA CYS A 160 6.61 4.04 -3.06
C CYS A 160 6.47 2.56 -2.65
N PHE A 161 5.54 2.24 -1.75
CA PHE A 161 5.30 0.85 -1.36
C PHE A 161 4.97 0.09 -2.64
N GLN A 162 5.92 -0.71 -3.13
CA GLN A 162 5.73 -1.45 -4.37
C GLN A 162 4.54 -2.39 -4.16
N LYS A 163 3.62 -2.39 -5.11
CA LYS A 163 2.49 -3.33 -5.13
C LYS A 163 3.05 -4.74 -4.99
N LYS A 164 2.69 -5.43 -3.90
CA LYS A 164 3.11 -6.82 -3.68
C LYS A 164 2.17 -7.77 -4.40
N ASP A 165 2.27 -7.81 -5.73
CA ASP A 165 1.49 -8.66 -6.63
C ASP A 165 2.22 -9.95 -7.03
N HIS A 166 3.36 -10.21 -6.39
CA HIS A 166 4.13 -11.44 -6.56
C HIS A 166 4.25 -12.18 -5.23
N MET A 167 4.64 -13.45 -5.31
CA MET A 167 4.90 -14.29 -4.16
C MET A 167 6.12 -15.17 -4.37
N TYR A 168 6.79 -15.54 -3.29
CA TYR A 168 7.90 -16.50 -3.32
C TYR A 168 7.72 -17.54 -2.21
N TRP A 169 8.31 -18.72 -2.40
CA TRP A 169 8.32 -19.77 -1.38
C TRP A 169 9.46 -19.54 -0.39
N ASN A 170 9.14 -19.43 0.90
CA ASN A 170 10.16 -19.20 1.94
C ASN A 170 10.68 -20.49 2.60
N GLY A 171 10.25 -21.66 2.12
CA GLY A 171 10.54 -22.97 2.73
C GLY A 171 9.36 -23.58 3.50
N THR A 172 8.37 -22.78 3.91
CA THR A 172 7.19 -23.24 4.67
C THR A 172 5.87 -22.76 4.07
N GLU A 173 5.79 -21.52 3.63
CA GLU A 173 4.60 -20.97 2.99
C GLU A 173 5.00 -19.90 1.95
N TYR A 174 4.04 -19.51 1.12
CA TYR A 174 4.25 -18.40 0.19
C TYR A 174 4.19 -17.05 0.93
N ARG A 175 5.15 -16.17 0.64
CA ARG A 175 5.22 -14.80 1.15
C ARG A 175 5.03 -13.81 0.01
N LEU A 176 4.42 -12.66 0.31
CA LEU A 176 4.22 -11.59 -0.66
C LEU A 176 5.53 -10.86 -0.95
N THR A 177 5.79 -10.61 -2.23
CA THR A 177 6.91 -9.82 -2.72
C THR A 177 6.51 -9.02 -3.97
N THR A 178 7.47 -8.35 -4.58
CA THR A 178 7.29 -7.49 -5.75
C THR A 178 7.92 -8.15 -6.97
N ALA A 179 7.53 -7.72 -8.17
CA ALA A 179 8.10 -8.21 -9.42
C ALA A 179 9.63 -8.00 -9.52
N VAL A 180 10.14 -7.01 -8.77
CA VAL A 180 11.52 -6.53 -8.84
C VAL A 180 12.41 -7.14 -7.75
N ASP A 181 11.92 -8.18 -7.06
CA ASP A 181 12.71 -8.89 -6.07
C ASP A 181 13.83 -9.68 -6.77
N LEU A 182 15.06 -9.19 -6.60
CA LEU A 182 16.28 -9.71 -7.23
C LEU A 182 16.97 -10.79 -6.37
N ASN A 183 16.33 -11.30 -5.32
CA ASN A 183 16.97 -12.32 -4.49
C ASN A 183 17.13 -13.64 -5.28
N PRO A 184 18.38 -14.08 -5.54
CA PRO A 184 18.62 -15.26 -6.37
C PRO A 184 18.25 -16.58 -5.67
N LYS A 185 17.93 -16.55 -4.37
CA LYS A 185 17.63 -17.75 -3.56
C LYS A 185 16.21 -18.26 -3.71
N HIS A 186 15.29 -17.46 -4.26
CA HIS A 186 13.91 -17.87 -4.42
C HIS A 186 13.34 -17.42 -5.77
N GLU A 187 12.48 -18.26 -6.31
CA GLU A 187 11.76 -17.96 -7.54
C GLU A 187 10.56 -17.06 -7.22
N VAL A 188 10.45 -15.95 -7.95
CA VAL A 188 9.35 -15.01 -7.84
C VAL A 188 8.25 -15.42 -8.81
N LEU A 189 7.04 -15.64 -8.29
CA LEU A 189 5.86 -16.03 -9.05
C LEU A 189 4.81 -14.92 -8.96
N VAL A 190 3.96 -14.82 -9.97
CA VAL A 190 2.76 -13.97 -9.89
C VAL A 190 1.87 -14.47 -8.75
N LEU A 191 1.27 -13.56 -7.99
CA LEU A 191 0.41 -13.88 -6.86
C LEU A 191 -0.79 -14.74 -7.29
N ASP A 192 -0.79 -15.99 -6.84
CA ASP A 192 -1.92 -16.90 -6.90
C ASP A 192 -2.58 -16.92 -5.51
N SER A 193 -3.77 -16.32 -5.40
CA SER A 193 -4.46 -16.15 -4.12
C SER A 193 -4.80 -17.47 -3.42
N VAL A 194 -5.04 -18.54 -4.19
CA VAL A 194 -5.39 -19.86 -3.65
C VAL A 194 -4.14 -20.50 -3.06
N LYS A 195 -3.04 -20.54 -3.83
CA LYS A 195 -1.77 -21.07 -3.33
C LYS A 195 -1.23 -20.26 -2.17
N PHE A 196 -1.28 -18.92 -2.27
CA PHE A 196 -0.83 -18.05 -1.20
C PHE A 196 -1.54 -18.33 0.13
N LYS A 197 -2.86 -18.50 0.10
CA LYS A 197 -3.65 -18.70 1.32
C LYS A 197 -3.57 -20.12 1.87
N TYR A 198 -3.60 -21.12 0.99
CA TYR A 198 -3.84 -22.50 1.40
C TYR A 198 -2.64 -23.43 1.21
N PHE A 199 -1.62 -23.08 0.41
CA PHE A 199 -0.47 -23.93 0.16
C PHE A 199 0.62 -23.71 1.21
N LYS A 200 0.69 -24.62 2.18
CA LYS A 200 1.62 -24.57 3.31
C LYS A 200 2.26 -25.94 3.54
N LYS A 201 3.52 -25.92 3.97
CA LYS A 201 4.25 -27.08 4.46
C LYS A 201 3.84 -27.32 5.91
N ILE A 202 3.53 -28.57 6.22
CA ILE A 202 3.21 -29.01 7.58
C ILE A 202 4.53 -29.30 8.28
N THR A 203 4.97 -28.37 9.11
CA THR A 203 6.25 -28.48 9.85
C THR A 203 6.13 -29.37 11.07
N ARG A 204 4.93 -29.45 11.65
CA ARG A 204 4.58 -30.31 12.79
C ARG A 204 3.95 -31.60 12.27
N THR A 205 4.79 -32.56 11.91
CA THR A 205 4.30 -33.85 11.38
C THR A 205 3.69 -34.72 12.47
N ASP A 206 4.03 -34.47 13.74
CA ASP A 206 3.46 -35.08 14.95
C ASP A 206 1.94 -34.83 15.11
N THR A 207 1.40 -33.82 14.43
CA THR A 207 -0.04 -33.52 14.48
C THR A 207 -0.83 -34.24 13.40
N LEU A 208 -0.17 -34.98 12.49
CA LEU A 208 -0.84 -35.72 11.43
C LEU A 208 -1.28 -37.09 11.94
N SER A 209 -2.55 -37.38 11.74
CA SER A 209 -3.18 -38.66 12.08
C SER A 209 -3.59 -39.41 10.82
N ILE A 210 -3.94 -40.68 10.98
CA ILE A 210 -4.48 -41.50 9.87
C ILE A 210 -5.76 -40.89 9.28
N ASP A 211 -6.51 -40.13 10.08
CA ASP A 211 -7.74 -39.48 9.65
C ASP A 211 -7.48 -38.34 8.65
N ASP A 212 -6.27 -37.76 8.65
CA ASP A 212 -5.84 -36.73 7.69
C ASP A 212 -5.42 -37.32 6.33
N ALA A 213 -5.48 -38.65 6.18
CA ALA A 213 -5.15 -39.32 4.94
C ALA A 213 -6.04 -38.85 3.79
N TYR A 214 -5.45 -38.69 2.61
CA TYR A 214 -6.06 -38.17 1.39
C TYR A 214 -6.48 -36.69 1.43
N GLU A 215 -6.50 -36.05 2.60
CA GLU A 215 -6.68 -34.60 2.73
C GLU A 215 -5.34 -33.86 2.59
N VAL A 216 -4.28 -34.44 3.16
CA VAL A 216 -2.92 -33.89 3.04
C VAL A 216 -2.15 -34.50 1.88
N TYR A 217 -1.15 -33.76 1.42
CA TYR A 217 -0.31 -34.15 0.30
C TYR A 217 1.13 -34.29 0.75
N TYR A 218 1.92 -35.12 0.07
CA TYR A 218 3.32 -35.36 0.41
C TYR A 218 4.25 -35.28 -0.81
N SER A 219 5.51 -34.98 -0.53
CA SER A 219 6.62 -35.07 -1.47
C SER A 219 7.76 -35.86 -0.83
N LYS A 220 8.33 -36.81 -1.56
CA LYS A 220 9.51 -37.57 -1.12
C LYS A 220 10.71 -37.22 -1.98
N PHE A 221 11.75 -36.67 -1.37
CA PHE A 221 12.99 -36.28 -2.05
C PHE A 221 14.19 -36.48 -1.13
N GLN A 222 15.26 -37.09 -1.66
CA GLN A 222 16.49 -37.39 -0.90
C GLN A 222 16.22 -38.03 0.47
N ASN A 223 15.36 -39.05 0.50
CA ASN A 223 14.93 -39.77 1.71
C ASN A 223 14.16 -38.96 2.76
N LYS A 224 13.93 -37.67 2.54
CA LYS A 224 13.04 -36.84 3.35
C LYS A 224 11.62 -36.86 2.78
N VAL A 225 10.63 -36.90 3.67
CA VAL A 225 9.22 -36.76 3.33
C VAL A 225 8.70 -35.47 3.95
N ASP A 226 8.19 -34.59 3.10
CA ASP A 226 7.56 -33.34 3.50
C ASP A 226 6.06 -33.41 3.20
N PHE A 227 5.25 -32.90 4.13
CA PHE A 227 3.79 -32.85 4.03
C PHE A 227 3.29 -31.44 3.75
N PHE A 228 2.16 -31.34 3.07
CA PHE A 228 1.56 -30.10 2.58
C PHE A 228 0.05 -30.14 2.73
N THR A 229 -0.55 -28.97 2.94
CA THR A 229 -1.99 -28.79 3.17
C THR A 229 -2.86 -28.94 1.93
N VAL A 230 -2.33 -28.69 0.73
CA VAL A 230 -3.07 -28.82 -0.54
C VAL A 230 -2.18 -29.38 -1.64
N GLY A 231 -2.82 -29.95 -2.67
CA GLY A 231 -2.13 -30.50 -3.83
C GLY A 231 -1.43 -29.42 -4.67
N GLY A 232 -0.49 -29.85 -5.50
CA GLY A 232 0.25 -28.95 -6.37
C GLY A 232 1.63 -29.49 -6.71
N VAL A 233 2.57 -28.57 -6.94
CA VAL A 233 3.97 -28.87 -7.25
C VAL A 233 4.81 -28.45 -6.04
N ASN A 234 5.72 -29.31 -5.58
CA ASN A 234 6.65 -28.95 -4.53
C ASN A 234 7.59 -27.83 -5.03
N PRO A 235 7.62 -26.64 -4.38
CA PRO A 235 8.42 -25.51 -4.85
C PRO A 235 9.93 -25.76 -4.85
N GLU A 236 10.42 -26.68 -4.01
CA GLU A 236 11.84 -26.96 -3.81
C GLU A 236 12.40 -27.96 -4.82
N ASN A 237 11.64 -28.99 -5.19
CA ASN A 237 12.11 -30.07 -6.08
C ASN A 237 11.36 -30.15 -7.42
N LYS A 238 10.35 -29.29 -7.63
CA LYS A 238 9.52 -29.18 -8.83
C LYS A 238 8.74 -30.46 -9.21
N LYS A 239 8.59 -31.41 -8.29
CA LYS A 239 7.78 -32.63 -8.50
C LYS A 239 6.36 -32.42 -8.01
N ASN A 240 5.41 -33.08 -8.69
CA ASN A 240 4.02 -33.11 -8.26
C ASN A 240 3.89 -33.76 -6.89
N LEU A 241 3.10 -33.12 -6.02
CA LEU A 241 2.70 -33.67 -4.74
C LEU A 241 1.71 -34.81 -4.96
N LYS A 242 1.80 -35.83 -4.10
CA LYS A 242 0.91 -36.99 -4.12
C LYS A 242 -0.02 -36.93 -2.90
N PRO A 243 -1.28 -37.39 -2.98
CA PRO A 243 -2.11 -37.50 -1.79
C PRO A 243 -1.46 -38.48 -0.79
N ALA A 244 -1.42 -38.12 0.48
CA ALA A 244 -0.84 -38.96 1.52
C ALA A 244 -1.81 -40.10 1.85
N THR A 245 -1.33 -41.34 1.80
CA THR A 245 -2.11 -42.50 2.22
C THR A 245 -1.91 -42.76 3.72
N PRO A 246 -2.81 -43.53 4.37
CA PRO A 246 -2.63 -43.93 5.77
C PRO A 246 -1.25 -44.54 6.05
N LEU A 247 -0.74 -45.34 5.10
CA LEU A 247 0.59 -45.95 5.15
C LEU A 247 1.73 -44.92 5.13
N ILE A 248 1.59 -43.84 4.36
CA ILE A 248 2.61 -42.78 4.30
C ILE A 248 2.59 -41.97 5.60
N ILE A 249 1.41 -41.63 6.12
CA ILE A 249 1.28 -40.91 7.38
C ILE A 249 1.87 -41.74 8.51
N GLY A 250 1.37 -42.96 8.76
CA GLY A 250 1.88 -43.79 9.85
C GLY A 250 3.37 -44.12 9.75
N LYS A 251 3.95 -44.12 8.53
CA LYS A 251 5.38 -44.36 8.35
C LYS A 251 6.24 -43.12 8.59
N TYR A 252 5.77 -41.92 8.25
CA TYR A 252 6.61 -40.73 8.15
C TYR A 252 6.17 -39.55 9.02
N ALA A 253 4.94 -39.55 9.55
CA ALA A 253 4.46 -38.51 10.47
C ALA A 253 5.02 -38.70 11.88
N ASP A 254 5.00 -39.95 12.38
CA ASP A 254 5.42 -40.31 13.75
C ASP A 254 6.92 -40.62 13.90
N ASN A 255 7.60 -41.01 12.82
CA ASN A 255 8.99 -41.52 12.85
C ASN A 255 10.07 -40.46 12.55
N GLN A 256 9.83 -39.18 12.80
CA GLN A 256 10.83 -38.11 12.59
C GLN A 256 11.56 -37.67 13.88
N ASN A 257 11.56 -38.53 14.93
CA ASN A 257 12.40 -38.34 16.12
C ASN A 257 13.80 -38.92 15.92
#